data_AF-A0A0N0GCY6-F1
#
_entry.id   AF-A0A0N0GCY6-F1
#
_cell.length_a   1.000
_cell.length_b   1.000
_cell.length_c   1.000
_cell.angle_alpha   90.00
_cell.angle_beta   90.00
_cell.angle_gamma   90.00
#
_symmetry.space_group_name_H-M   'P 1'
#
loop_
_entity.id
_entity.type
_entity.pdbx_description
1 polymer ?
#
loop_
_entity_poly.entity_id
_entity_poly.type
_entity_poly.pdbx_seq_one_letter_code
_entity_poly.pdbx_strand_id
1 'polypeptide(L)'
;MPLVVIFVLANQRYRYVESALFDWQMFWQADSLHSIGLDQYRVTTEAHVLDGLKDDVSGLSYDPDRKSLFTVTNQNAQLIELSLEGRVLRRIPLTGFGDAEAIEYISPGTYVISDERRLRLIQIHVDDNTQSLNAAEAE
;
A
#
# COMPACT_ATOMS: atom_id res chain seq x y z
N MET A 1 0.36 35.57 31.27
CA MET A 1 1.40 35.60 30.21
C MET A 1 2.20 34.31 30.08
N PRO A 2 2.78 33.68 31.13
CA PRO A 2 3.60 32.48 30.93
C PRO A 2 2.80 31.23 30.56
N LEU A 3 1.60 31.04 31.14
CA LEU A 3 0.73 29.89 30.85
C LEU A 3 0.23 29.83 29.39
N VAL A 4 -0.06 30.98 28.79
CA VAL A 4 -0.50 31.05 27.38
C VAL A 4 0.63 30.64 26.45
N VAL A 5 1.86 31.09 26.72
CA VAL A 5 3.04 30.71 25.92
C VAL A 5 3.35 29.22 26.08
N ILE A 6 3.29 28.69 27.30
CA ILE A 6 3.45 27.24 27.56
C ILE A 6 2.37 26.45 26.82
N PHE A 7 1.11 26.90 26.88
CA PHE A 7 0.01 26.27 26.18
C PHE A 7 0.19 26.29 24.66
N VAL A 8 0.63 27.42 24.08
CA VAL A 8 0.90 27.52 22.64
C VAL A 8 2.04 26.60 22.22
N LEU A 9 3.15 26.57 22.97
CA LEU A 9 4.28 25.67 22.69
C LEU A 9 3.89 24.19 22.84
N ALA A 10 3.13 23.86 23.89
CA ALA A 10 2.60 22.51 24.08
C ALA A 10 1.63 22.13 22.97
N ASN A 11 0.73 23.02 22.55
CA ASN A 11 -0.20 22.75 21.46
C ASN A 11 0.52 22.60 20.11
N GLN A 12 1.57 23.37 19.83
CA GLN A 12 2.38 23.17 18.62
C GLN A 12 3.05 21.80 18.59
N ARG A 13 3.46 21.27 19.74
CA ARG A 13 4.13 19.96 19.83
C ARG A 13 3.16 18.79 19.82
N TYR A 14 2.05 18.91 20.52
CA TYR A 14 1.15 17.79 20.83
C TYR A 14 -0.23 17.89 20.17
N ARG A 15 -0.57 19.03 19.57
CA ARG A 15 -1.80 19.25 18.78
C ARG A 15 -3.09 18.88 19.53
N TYR A 16 -3.16 19.23 20.82
CA TYR A 16 -4.29 18.89 21.69
C TYR A 16 -5.61 19.54 21.23
N VAL A 17 -5.55 20.78 20.73
CA VAL A 17 -6.72 21.48 20.22
C VAL A 17 -7.23 20.80 18.95
N GLU A 18 -6.35 20.44 18.02
CA GLU A 18 -6.74 19.73 16.80
C GLU A 18 -7.30 18.33 17.09
N SER A 19 -6.70 17.62 18.03
CA SER A 19 -7.16 16.29 18.44
C SER A 19 -8.55 16.38 19.10
N ALA A 20 -8.75 17.29 20.05
CA ALA A 20 -10.05 17.47 20.70
C ALA A 20 -11.14 17.98 19.75
N LEU A 21 -10.79 18.85 18.79
CA LEU A 21 -11.71 19.30 17.75
C LEU A 21 -12.08 18.15 16.79
N PHE A 22 -11.10 17.32 16.40
CA PHE A 22 -11.34 16.12 15.59
C PHE A 22 -12.26 15.13 16.32
N ASP A 23 -11.97 14.83 17.60
CA ASP A 23 -12.79 13.93 18.42
C ASP A 23 -14.22 14.46 18.57
N TRP A 24 -14.37 15.77 18.77
CA TRP A 24 -15.68 16.44 18.82
C TRP A 24 -16.41 16.34 17.47
N GLN A 25 -15.72 16.61 16.35
CA GLN A 25 -16.29 16.48 15.02
C GLN A 25 -16.74 15.04 14.72
N MET A 26 -15.89 14.05 15.03
CA MET A 26 -16.18 12.63 14.86
C MET A 26 -17.36 12.17 15.73
N PHE A 27 -17.44 12.67 16.97
CA PHE A 27 -18.56 12.39 17.87
C PHE A 27 -19.90 12.85 17.28
N TRP A 28 -19.94 14.03 16.65
CA TRP A 28 -21.15 14.53 15.98
C TRP A 28 -21.39 13.95 14.58
N GLN A 29 -20.38 13.31 13.98
CA GLN A 29 -20.46 12.65 12.65
C GLN A 29 -20.78 11.15 12.72
N ALA A 30 -20.97 10.58 13.92
CA ALA A 30 -21.11 9.13 14.11
C ALA A 30 -22.23 8.46 13.28
N ASP A 31 -23.22 9.22 12.80
CA ASP A 31 -24.37 8.69 12.04
C ASP A 31 -24.48 9.22 10.59
N SER A 32 -23.55 10.07 10.13
CA SER A 32 -23.63 10.63 8.78
C SER A 32 -22.49 10.12 7.92
N LEU A 33 -22.74 9.03 7.19
CA LEU A 33 -22.29 8.70 5.83
C LEU A 33 -22.56 7.21 5.60
N HIS A 34 -22.78 6.79 4.35
CA HIS A 34 -22.84 5.39 3.96
C HIS A 34 -21.50 4.71 4.31
N SER A 35 -21.36 4.25 5.55
CA SER A 35 -20.14 3.61 6.03
C SER A 35 -19.96 2.29 5.28
N ILE A 36 -18.72 1.86 5.08
CA ILE A 36 -18.38 0.59 4.41
C ILE A 36 -18.91 -0.63 5.22
N GLY A 37 -19.55 -0.43 6.38
CA GLY A 37 -20.15 -1.50 7.19
C GLY A 37 -19.09 -2.41 7.82
N LEU A 38 -17.99 -1.82 8.30
CA LEU A 38 -16.88 -2.58 8.87
C LEU A 38 -17.22 -3.26 10.21
N ASP A 39 -18.30 -2.85 10.87
CA ASP A 39 -18.86 -3.52 12.05
C ASP A 39 -19.29 -4.96 11.76
N GLN A 40 -19.63 -5.24 10.49
CA GLN A 40 -19.99 -6.58 10.00
C GLN A 40 -18.84 -7.26 9.24
N TYR A 41 -17.69 -6.60 9.10
CA TYR A 41 -16.55 -7.18 8.41
C TYR A 41 -16.11 -8.46 9.11
N ARG A 42 -16.06 -9.55 8.34
CA ARG A 42 -15.51 -10.82 8.78
C ARG A 42 -14.37 -11.19 7.85
N VAL A 43 -13.21 -11.40 8.43
CA VAL A 43 -12.07 -11.97 7.71
C VAL A 43 -12.49 -13.34 7.16
N THR A 44 -12.32 -13.54 5.86
CA THR A 44 -12.57 -14.84 5.21
C THR A 44 -11.29 -15.66 5.13
N THR A 45 -10.16 -14.99 4.91
CA THR A 45 -8.83 -15.59 4.84
C THR A 45 -7.92 -14.84 5.81
N GLU A 46 -7.52 -15.49 6.88
CA GLU A 46 -6.64 -14.92 7.90
C GLU A 46 -5.26 -15.57 7.83
N ALA A 47 -4.21 -14.75 7.85
CA ALA A 47 -2.81 -15.17 7.93
C ALA A 47 -2.41 -16.32 6.98
N HIS A 48 -2.90 -16.29 5.74
CA HIS A 48 -2.53 -17.29 4.74
C HIS A 48 -1.04 -17.18 4.40
N VAL A 49 -0.31 -18.28 4.58
CA VAL A 49 1.12 -18.33 4.29
C VAL A 49 1.33 -18.39 2.78
N LEU A 50 2.12 -17.47 2.24
CA LEU A 50 2.51 -17.46 0.84
C LEU A 50 3.71 -18.39 0.63
N ASP A 51 3.44 -19.66 0.31
CA ASP A 51 4.49 -20.66 0.15
C ASP A 51 5.57 -20.24 -0.87
N GLY A 52 6.82 -20.30 -0.43
CA GLY A 52 7.98 -19.91 -1.22
C GLY A 52 8.31 -18.41 -1.17
N LEU A 53 7.48 -17.55 -0.61
CA LEU A 53 7.83 -16.16 -0.30
C LEU A 53 8.35 -16.09 1.14
N LYS A 54 9.65 -15.83 1.26
CA LYS A 54 10.32 -15.66 2.55
C LYS A 54 10.57 -14.19 2.90
N ASP A 55 10.56 -13.34 1.89
CA ASP A 55 10.75 -11.90 2.05
C ASP A 55 9.41 -11.24 2.37
N ASP A 56 9.47 -10.09 3.03
CA ASP A 56 8.28 -9.32 3.39
C ASP A 56 7.59 -8.80 2.13
N VAL A 57 6.30 -9.10 2.01
CA VAL A 57 5.45 -8.57 0.95
C VAL A 57 4.86 -7.22 1.36
N SER A 58 4.86 -6.28 0.42
CA SER A 58 4.30 -4.95 0.57
C SER A 58 3.31 -4.67 -0.57
N GLY A 59 2.13 -4.17 -0.23
CA GLY A 59 1.05 -3.90 -1.18
C GLY A 59 0.37 -5.15 -1.77
N LEU A 60 -0.86 -4.98 -2.26
CA LEU A 60 -1.60 -6.02 -2.96
C LEU A 60 -2.58 -5.37 -3.91
N SER A 61 -2.46 -5.69 -5.21
CA SER A 61 -3.37 -5.19 -6.24
C SER A 61 -4.02 -6.36 -6.97
N TYR A 62 -5.31 -6.25 -7.25
CA TYR A 62 -6.02 -7.19 -8.10
C TYR A 62 -5.93 -6.77 -9.56
N ASP A 63 -5.52 -7.69 -10.44
CA ASP A 63 -5.59 -7.53 -11.89
C ASP A 63 -6.87 -8.21 -12.41
N PRO A 64 -7.86 -7.44 -12.90
CA PRO A 64 -9.12 -8.00 -13.37
C PRO A 64 -9.01 -8.74 -14.72
N ASP A 65 -8.01 -8.42 -15.54
CA ASP A 65 -7.80 -9.02 -16.86
C ASP A 65 -7.18 -10.42 -16.72
N ARG A 66 -6.20 -10.55 -15.82
CA ARG A 66 -5.50 -11.81 -15.51
C ARG A 66 -6.23 -12.65 -14.45
N LYS A 67 -7.10 -12.02 -13.66
CA LYS A 67 -7.74 -12.62 -12.46
C LYS A 67 -6.71 -13.15 -11.47
N SER A 68 -5.65 -12.37 -11.28
CA SER A 68 -4.53 -12.65 -10.38
C SER A 68 -4.29 -11.46 -9.45
N LEU A 69 -3.45 -11.66 -8.44
CA LEU A 69 -3.01 -10.61 -7.53
C LEU A 69 -1.54 -10.30 -7.81
N PHE A 70 -1.17 -9.03 -7.68
CA PHE A 70 0.22 -8.60 -7.72
C PHE A 70 0.62 -7.99 -6.37
N THR A 71 1.82 -8.34 -5.91
CA THR A 71 2.45 -7.77 -4.72
C THR A 71 3.92 -7.49 -5.00
N VAL A 72 4.54 -6.61 -4.21
CA VAL A 72 5.99 -6.38 -4.25
C VAL A 72 6.64 -6.89 -2.98
N THR A 73 7.95 -7.06 -2.99
CA THR A 73 8.73 -7.46 -1.81
C THR A 73 9.72 -6.37 -1.43
N ASN A 74 9.94 -6.17 -0.13
CA ASN A 74 10.95 -5.23 0.36
C ASN A 74 12.36 -5.88 0.33
N GLN A 75 13.41 -5.05 0.27
CA GLN A 75 14.84 -5.42 0.23
C GLN A 75 15.33 -6.20 -1.01
N ASN A 76 14.74 -7.35 -1.33
CA ASN A 76 14.98 -8.11 -2.56
C ASN A 76 13.86 -7.81 -3.55
N ALA A 77 13.83 -6.58 -4.06
CA ALA A 77 12.70 -6.10 -4.83
C ALA A 77 12.32 -7.05 -5.98
N GLN A 78 11.16 -7.66 -5.85
CA GLN A 78 10.51 -8.50 -6.85
C GLN A 78 9.06 -8.10 -6.96
N LEU A 79 8.56 -8.09 -8.18
CA LEU A 79 7.14 -8.11 -8.47
C LEU A 79 6.70 -9.57 -8.53
N ILE A 80 5.65 -9.89 -7.78
CA ILE A 80 5.17 -11.25 -7.60
C ILE A 80 3.74 -11.32 -8.08
N GLU A 81 3.47 -12.24 -8.99
CA GLU A 81 2.11 -12.58 -9.39
C GLU A 81 1.65 -13.79 -8.57
N LEU A 82 0.47 -13.68 -7.96
CA LEU A 82 -0.18 -14.68 -7.14
C LEU A 82 -1.53 -15.07 -7.73
N SER A 83 -1.96 -16.31 -7.53
CA SER A 83 -3.36 -16.67 -7.72
C SER A 83 -4.23 -16.02 -6.65
N LEU A 84 -5.55 -16.01 -6.86
CA LEU A 84 -6.51 -15.53 -5.85
C LEU A 84 -6.46 -16.33 -4.54
N GLU A 85 -5.90 -17.54 -4.58
CA GLU A 85 -5.68 -18.40 -3.42
C GLU A 85 -4.29 -18.21 -2.78
N GLY A 86 -3.50 -17.21 -3.21
CA GLY A 86 -2.18 -16.91 -2.63
C GLY A 86 -1.03 -17.79 -3.15
N ARG A 87 -1.22 -18.56 -4.22
CA ARG A 87 -0.14 -19.36 -4.81
C ARG A 87 0.73 -18.52 -5.73
N VAL A 88 2.04 -18.63 -5.60
CA VAL A 88 2.98 -17.94 -6.51
C VAL A 88 2.88 -18.49 -7.92
N LEU A 89 2.52 -17.61 -8.87
CA LEU A 89 2.47 -17.91 -10.30
C LEU A 89 3.76 -17.51 -11.00
N ARG A 90 4.30 -16.33 -10.66
CA ARG A 90 5.47 -15.74 -11.32
C ARG A 90 6.22 -14.81 -10.39
N ARG A 91 7.53 -14.67 -10.64
CA ARG A 91 8.40 -13.66 -10.00
C ARG A 91 9.14 -12.89 -11.08
N ILE A 92 9.16 -11.57 -10.96
CA ILE A 92 9.79 -10.65 -11.89
C ILE A 92 10.75 -9.78 -11.06
N PRO A 93 12.08 -9.90 -11.22
CA PRO A 93 13.03 -9.08 -10.51
C PRO A 93 12.85 -7.59 -10.84
N LEU A 94 12.91 -6.74 -9.81
CA LEU A 94 12.82 -5.29 -9.90
C LEU A 94 14.20 -4.68 -9.67
N THR A 95 14.85 -4.23 -10.74
CA THR A 95 16.18 -3.61 -10.67
C THR A 95 16.05 -2.10 -10.51
N GLY A 96 16.82 -1.53 -9.57
CA GLY A 96 16.86 -0.08 -9.36
C GLY A 96 15.71 0.48 -8.52
N PHE A 97 14.90 -0.37 -7.91
CA PHE A 97 13.88 -0.02 -6.91
C PHE A 97 14.56 0.03 -5.54
N GLY A 98 14.41 1.15 -4.83
CA GLY A 98 15.10 1.39 -3.58
C GLY A 98 14.42 0.74 -2.39
N ASP A 99 13.09 0.86 -2.34
CA ASP A 99 12.19 0.33 -1.31
C ASP A 99 10.76 0.28 -1.86
N ALA A 100 10.40 -0.84 -2.49
CA ALA A 100 9.11 -0.99 -3.14
C ALA A 100 8.03 -1.35 -2.10
N GLU A 101 7.04 -0.47 -1.92
CA GLU A 101 6.11 -0.55 -0.78
C GLU A 101 4.63 -0.66 -1.16
N ALA A 102 4.28 -0.29 -2.39
CA ALA A 102 2.94 -0.50 -2.92
C ALA A 102 3.00 -0.80 -4.40
N ILE A 103 1.94 -1.46 -4.88
CA ILE A 103 1.66 -1.65 -6.28
C ILE A 103 0.15 -1.47 -6.51
N GLU A 104 -0.21 -0.82 -7.60
CA GLU A 104 -1.61 -0.66 -8.01
C GLU A 104 -1.76 -0.91 -9.52
N TYR A 105 -2.74 -1.70 -9.91
CA TYR A 105 -3.19 -1.86 -11.28
C TYR A 105 -3.96 -0.61 -11.71
N ILE A 106 -3.57 -0.01 -12.83
CA ILE A 106 -4.21 1.22 -13.31
C ILE A 106 -4.88 1.05 -14.68
N SER A 107 -4.40 0.12 -15.51
CA SER A 107 -4.99 -0.25 -16.81
C SER A 107 -4.37 -1.56 -17.32
N PRO A 108 -4.90 -2.18 -18.40
CA PRO A 108 -4.44 -3.50 -18.85
C PRO A 108 -2.93 -3.56 -19.06
N GLY A 109 -2.26 -4.39 -18.26
CA GLY A 109 -0.81 -4.58 -18.31
C GLY A 109 0.02 -3.42 -17.75
N THR A 110 -0.59 -2.40 -17.14
CA THR A 110 0.10 -1.23 -16.58
C THR A 110 -0.18 -1.10 -15.08
N TYR A 111 0.90 -0.95 -14.31
CA TYR A 111 0.86 -0.83 -12.85
C TYR A 111 1.72 0.34 -12.40
N VAL A 112 1.46 0.85 -11.21
CA VAL A 112 2.30 1.86 -10.56
C VAL A 112 2.87 1.26 -9.28
N ILE A 113 4.19 1.39 -9.09
CA ILE A 113 4.89 1.01 -7.87
C ILE A 113 5.35 2.27 -7.14
N SER A 114 5.17 2.32 -5.81
CA SER A 114 5.79 3.35 -4.97
C SER A 114 7.17 2.88 -4.50
N ASP A 115 8.18 3.72 -4.72
CA ASP A 115 9.56 3.54 -4.24
C ASP A 115 9.83 4.55 -3.12
N GLU A 116 9.58 4.17 -1.87
CA GLU A 116 9.57 5.08 -0.72
C GLU A 116 10.95 5.69 -0.46
N ARG A 117 12.02 4.90 -0.59
CA ARG A 117 13.38 5.39 -0.36
C ARG A 117 13.81 6.50 -1.31
N ARG A 118 13.20 6.56 -2.50
CA ARG A 118 13.42 7.61 -3.51
C ARG A 118 12.25 8.57 -3.66
N LEU A 119 11.18 8.39 -2.87
CA LEU A 119 9.96 9.19 -2.89
C LEU A 119 9.40 9.41 -4.31
N ARG A 120 9.29 8.32 -5.09
CA ARG A 120 8.80 8.37 -6.47
C ARG A 120 7.76 7.29 -6.73
N LEU A 121 6.90 7.57 -7.70
CA LEU A 121 5.99 6.60 -8.31
C LEU A 121 6.58 6.19 -9.65
N ILE A 122 6.49 4.90 -9.96
CA ILE A 122 7.11 4.31 -11.16
C ILE A 122 6.02 3.53 -11.88
N GLN A 123 5.69 3.95 -13.10
CA GLN A 123 4.77 3.23 -13.96
C GLN A 123 5.52 2.13 -14.72
N ILE A 124 5.04 0.89 -14.58
CA ILE A 124 5.61 -0.29 -15.21
C ILE A 124 4.59 -0.94 -16.15
N HIS A 125 5.11 -1.62 -17.18
CA HIS A 125 4.33 -2.45 -18.09
C HIS A 125 4.70 -3.91 -17.89
N VAL A 126 3.70 -4.79 -17.77
CA VAL A 126 3.88 -6.22 -17.53
C VAL A 126 3.02 -7.02 -18.50
N ASP A 127 3.70 -7.85 -19.28
CA ASP A 127 3.11 -8.85 -20.16
C ASP A 127 3.58 -10.27 -19.81
N ASP A 128 3.10 -11.26 -20.55
CA ASP A 128 3.44 -12.67 -20.33
C ASP A 128 4.94 -12.96 -20.53
N ASN A 129 5.65 -12.10 -21.26
CA ASN A 129 7.07 -12.29 -21.59
C ASN A 129 8.01 -11.52 -20.65
N THR A 130 7.49 -10.62 -19.81
CA THR A 130 8.28 -9.75 -18.92
C THR A 130 9.11 -10.54 -17.90
N GLN A 131 10.41 -10.67 -18.15
CA GLN A 131 11.31 -11.44 -17.26
C GLN A 131 11.94 -10.59 -16.15
N SER A 132 12.03 -9.27 -16.34
CA SER A 132 12.63 -8.33 -15.39
C SER A 132 12.13 -6.92 -15.67
N LEU A 133 12.15 -6.06 -14.66
CA LEU A 133 11.83 -4.64 -14.80
C LEU A 133 12.98 -3.79 -14.25
N ASN A 134 13.25 -2.66 -14.91
CA ASN A 134 14.28 -1.72 -14.52
C ASN A 134 13.66 -0.35 -14.29
N ALA A 135 13.83 0.20 -13.08
CA ALA A 135 13.30 1.50 -12.71
C ALA A 135 13.91 2.68 -13.51
N ALA A 136 14.99 2.47 -14.26
CA ALA A 136 15.57 3.47 -15.16
C ALA A 136 14.90 3.50 -16.55
N GLU A 137 14.18 2.44 -16.92
CA GLU A 137 13.47 2.28 -18.19
C GLU A 137 11.96 2.50 -18.04
N ALA A 138 11.51 2.61 -16.79
CA ALA A 138 10.13 2.88 -16.41
C ALA A 138 9.86 4.40 -16.36
N GLU A 139 8.58 4.75 -16.49
CA GLU A 139 8.11 6.15 -16.50
C GLU A 139 7.84 6.68 -15.09
#